data_AF-A0AAU3XBS4-F1
#
_entry.id   AF-A0AAU3XBS4-F1
#
_cell.length_a   1.000
_cell.length_b   1.000
_cell.length_c   1.000
_cell.angle_alpha   90.00
_cell.angle_beta   90.00
_cell.angle_gamma   90.00
#
_symmetry.space_group_name_H-M   'P 1'
#
loop_
_entity.id
_entity.type
_entity.pdbx_description
1 polymer ?
#
loop_
_entity_poly.entity_id
_entity_poly.type
_entity_poly.pdbx_seq_one_letter_code
_entity_poly.pdbx_strand_id
1 'polypeptide(L)' 'MAKCVECGTAFEIEDARNEYNAEFNGDPDYYDERYGDGEFCGSCAAAETSGLINQGNAILSGEDYY' A
#
# COMPACT_ATOMS: atom_id res chain seq x y z
N MET A 1 -3.17 -18.70 -0.89
CA MET A 1 -3.15 -17.91 -2.14
C MET A 1 -4.38 -17.06 -2.29
N ALA A 2 -4.16 -15.74 -2.21
CA ALA A 2 -5.14 -14.71 -2.53
C ALA A 2 -4.94 -14.24 -3.99
N LYS A 3 -5.87 -13.44 -4.51
CA LYS A 3 -5.80 -12.91 -5.88
C LYS A 3 -5.99 -11.40 -5.86
N CYS A 4 -5.03 -10.68 -6.44
CA CYS A 4 -5.05 -9.23 -6.46
C CYS A 4 -6.23 -8.74 -7.31
N VAL A 5 -7.05 -7.86 -6.75
CA VAL A 5 -8.22 -7.30 -7.45
C VAL A 5 -7.83 -6.32 -8.56
N GLU A 6 -6.64 -5.73 -8.47
CA GLU A 6 -6.14 -4.75 -9.45
C GLU A 6 -5.45 -5.44 -10.64
N CYS A 7 -4.43 -6.26 -10.38
CA CYS A 7 -3.62 -6.86 -11.45
C CYS A 7 -3.98 -8.33 -11.75
N GLY A 8 -4.82 -8.96 -10.93
CA GLY A 8 -5.24 -10.36 -11.12
C GLY A 8 -4.20 -11.42 -10.76
N THR A 9 -3.02 -11.02 -10.30
CA THR A 9 -1.94 -11.93 -9.89
C THR A 9 -2.33 -12.72 -8.65
N ALA A 10 -2.00 -14.02 -8.64
CA ALA A 10 -2.12 -14.85 -7.45
C ALA A 10 -0.87 -14.67 -6.57
N PHE A 11 -1.06 -14.48 -5.27
CA PHE A 11 0.03 -14.22 -4.34
C PHE A 11 -0.26 -14.82 -2.96
N GLU A 12 0.79 -14.99 -2.17
CA GLU A 12 0.69 -15.33 -0.75
C GLU A 12 0.71 -14.03 0.06
N ILE A 13 -0.17 -13.93 1.06
CA ILE A 13 -0.32 -12.71 1.88
C ILE A 13 1.01 -12.37 2.57
N GLU A 14 1.75 -13.38 3.04
CA GLU A 14 3.07 -13.20 3.68
C GLU A 14 4.09 -12.58 2.73
N ASP A 15 4.13 -13.01 1.46
CA ASP A 15 5.05 -12.46 0.45
C ASP A 15 4.68 -11.01 0.11
N ALA A 16 3.39 -10.74 -0.07
CA ALA A 16 2.91 -9.38 -0.33
C ALA A 16 3.18 -8.43 0.84
N ARG A 17 3.03 -8.90 2.07
CA ARG A 17 3.40 -8.14 3.28
C ARG A 17 4.89 -7.82 3.32
N ASN A 18 5.75 -8.80 3.01
CA ASN A 18 7.19 -8.59 2.97
C ASN A 18 7.60 -7.59 1.89
N GLU A 19 7.03 -7.70 0.70
CA GLU A 19 7.29 -6.77 -0.41
C GLU A 19 6.86 -5.34 -0.07
N TYR A 20 5.66 -5.18 0.51
CA TYR A 20 5.18 -3.89 1.00
C TYR A 20 6.09 -3.30 2.09
N ASN A 21 6.47 -4.11 3.08
CA ASN A 21 7.32 -3.67 4.18
C ASN A 21 8.74 -3.29 3.73
N ALA A 22 9.26 -3.95 2.69
CA ALA A 22 10.55 -3.59 2.10
C ALA A 22 10.56 -2.17 1.52
N GLU A 23 9.42 -1.74 0.96
CA GLU A 23 9.27 -0.42 0.32
C GLU A 23 9.08 0.71 1.36
N PHE A 24 8.25 0.49 2.40
CA PHE A 24 7.89 1.55 3.37
C PHE A 24 8.60 1.48 4.72
N ASN A 25 9.41 0.45 4.98
CA ASN A 25 10.42 0.42 6.02
C ASN A 25 9.96 0.82 7.44
N GLY A 26 8.70 0.56 7.82
CA GLY A 26 8.16 1.26 8.99
C GLY A 26 7.11 0.52 9.79
N ASP A 27 6.14 -0.11 9.14
CA ASP A 27 5.00 -0.63 9.89
C ASP A 27 4.46 -1.93 9.28
N PRO A 28 4.81 -3.10 9.88
CA PRO A 28 4.34 -4.38 9.39
C PRO A 28 2.83 -4.57 9.56
N ASP A 29 2.20 -3.78 10.42
CA ASP A 29 0.77 -3.86 10.70
C ASP A 29 -0.04 -3.05 9.67
N TYR A 30 0.50 -1.99 9.06
CA TYR A 30 -0.25 -1.19 8.08
C TYR A 30 -0.77 -2.02 6.88
N TYR A 31 0.04 -2.99 6.42
CA TYR A 31 -0.41 -3.89 5.36
C TYR A 31 -1.56 -4.78 5.84
N ASP A 32 -1.43 -5.39 7.01
CA ASP A 32 -2.44 -6.30 7.56
C ASP A 32 -3.73 -5.53 7.97
N GLU A 33 -3.62 -4.28 8.41
CA GLU A 33 -4.77 -3.42 8.77
C GLU A 33 -5.56 -2.93 7.55
N ARG A 34 -4.90 -2.74 6.40
CA ARG A 34 -5.51 -2.10 5.24
C ARG A 34 -5.72 -3.02 4.04
N TYR A 35 -4.92 -4.08 3.93
CA TYR A 35 -4.92 -5.04 2.84
C TYR A 35 -4.91 -6.50 3.33
N GLY A 36 -5.04 -6.75 4.65
CA GLY A 36 -4.94 -8.07 5.28
C GLY A 36 -6.03 -9.07 4.86
N ASP A 37 -7.14 -8.61 4.30
CA ASP A 37 -8.14 -9.47 3.63
C ASP A 37 -7.62 -10.11 2.32
N GLY A 38 -6.40 -9.76 1.90
CA GLY A 38 -5.73 -10.37 0.75
C GLY A 38 -6.19 -9.82 -0.60
N GLU A 39 -6.72 -8.60 -0.63
CA GLU A 39 -7.28 -7.99 -1.84
C GLU A 39 -6.21 -7.45 -2.80
N PHE A 40 -5.06 -7.02 -2.28
CA PHE A 40 -3.97 -6.41 -3.06
C PHE A 40 -2.66 -7.15 -2.86
N CYS A 41 -1.89 -7.35 -3.93
CA CYS A 41 -0.50 -7.82 -3.80
C CYS A 41 0.42 -6.68 -3.30
N GLY A 42 1.63 -7.02 -2.87
CA GLY A 42 2.58 -6.06 -2.28
C GLY A 42 2.83 -4.83 -3.16
N SER A 43 3.10 -5.05 -4.45
CA SER A 43 3.31 -3.99 -5.45
C SER A 43 2.11 -3.05 -5.61
N CYS A 44 0.89 -3.58 -5.72
CA CYS A 44 -0.30 -2.75 -5.91
C CYS A 44 -0.67 -2.02 -4.61
N ALA A 45 -0.52 -2.67 -3.45
CA ALA A 45 -0.67 -2.04 -2.14
C ALA A 45 0.35 -0.89 -1.94
N ALA A 46 1.58 -1.08 -2.42
CA ALA A 46 2.62 -0.07 -2.38
C ALA A 46 2.34 1.11 -3.31
N ALA A 47 1.82 0.85 -4.50
CA ALA A 47 1.42 1.89 -5.45
C ALA A 47 0.28 2.76 -4.90
N GLU A 48 -0.77 2.14 -4.36
CA GLU A 48 -1.89 2.83 -3.68
C GLU A 48 -1.38 3.70 -2.52
N THR A 49 -0.55 3.12 -1.65
CA THR A 49 0.02 3.83 -0.49
C THR A 49 0.88 5.01 -0.92
N SER A 50 1.74 4.84 -1.92
CA SER A 50 2.53 5.94 -2.50
C SER A 50 1.63 7.05 -3.06
N GLY A 51 0.54 6.68 -3.71
CA GLY A 51 -0.47 7.61 -4.21
C GLY A 51 -1.13 8.41 -3.08
N LEU A 52 -1.50 7.76 -1.98
CA LEU A 52 -2.07 8.41 -0.79
C LEU A 52 -1.07 9.35 -0.11
N ILE A 53 0.19 8.93 0.05
CA ILE A 53 1.26 9.77 0.61
C ILE A 53 1.46 11.01 -0.27
N ASN A 54 1.52 10.84 -1.60
CA ASN A 54 1.66 11.96 -2.52
C ASN A 54 0.45 12.90 -2.49
N GLN A 55 -0.77 12.38 -2.39
CA GLN A 55 -1.97 13.21 -2.19
C GLN A 55 -1.92 13.98 -0.87
N GLY A 56 -1.54 13.33 0.23
CA GLY A 56 -1.36 13.98 1.52
C GLY A 56 -0.30 15.08 1.49
N ASN A 57 0.84 14.82 0.85
CA ASN A 57 1.90 15.82 0.66
C ASN A 57 1.45 16.97 -0.23
N ALA A 58 0.63 16.72 -1.25
CA ALA A 58 0.04 17.77 -2.08
C ALA A 58 -0.91 18.66 -1.29
N ILE A 59 -1.72 18.10 -0.38
CA ILE A 59 -2.58 18.86 0.54
C ILE A 59 -1.75 19.67 1.53
N LEU A 60 -0.68 19.09 2.10
CA LEU A 60 0.20 19.81 3.03
C LEU A 60 1.05 20.89 2.35
N SER A 61 1.33 20.75 1.05
CA SER A 61 2.15 21.69 0.28
C SER A 61 1.31 22.73 -0.48
N GLY A 62 0.00 22.51 -0.61
CA GLY A 62 -0.93 23.36 -1.32
C GLY A 62 -1.99 23.89 -0.36
N GLU A 63 -1.87 25.18 -0.05
CA GLU A 63 -2.89 26.02 0.60
C GLU A 63 -2.83 26.11 2.13
N ASP A 64 -1.96 27.02 2.62
CA ASP A 64 -2.35 28.00 3.65
C ASP A 64 -1.31 29.15 3.71
N TYR A 65 -1.40 30.08 2.75
CA TYR A 65 -1.03 31.49 2.94
C TYR A 65 -1.99 32.33 2.09
N TYR A 66 -3.21 32.51 2.60
CA TYR A 66 -4.12 33.57 2.20
C TYR A 66 -4.15 34.66 3.28
#